data_AF-A0A6C8H158-F1
#
_entry.id   AF-A0A6C8H158-F1
#
_cell.length_a   1.000
_cell.length_b   1.000
_cell.length_c   1.000
_cell.angle_alpha   90.00
_cell.angle_beta   90.00
_cell.angle_gamma   90.00
#
_symmetry.space_group_name_H-M   'P 1'
#
loop_
_entity.id
_entity.type
_entity.pdbx_description
1 polymer ?
#
loop_
_entity_poly.entity_id
_entity_poly.type
_entity_poly.pdbx_seq_one_letter_code
_entity_poly.pdbx_strand_id
1 'polypeptide(L)' 'MRSAQVYRWQIPMDAGVVLRDRRLKTRDGLYVCLRDGEREGWGEISPPLALPTPL' A
#
# COMPACT_ATOMS: atom_id res chain seq x y z
N MET A 1 20.89 -14.60 7.93
CA MET A 1 20.81 -14.09 6.55
C MET A 1 19.56 -13.23 6.48
N ARG A 2 19.67 -11.99 5.98
CA ARG A 2 18.55 -11.05 5.96
C ARG A 2 17.81 -11.17 4.63
N SER A 3 16.48 -11.28 4.68
CA SER A 3 15.63 -11.28 3.49
C SER A 3 14.42 -10.38 3.67
N ALA A 4 13.91 -9.90 2.54
CA ALA A 4 12.70 -9.09 2.48
C ALA A 4 11.76 -9.66 1.41
N GLN A 5 10.49 -9.76 1.73
CA GLN A 5 9.42 -10.10 0.80
C GLN A 5 8.42 -8.95 0.76
N VAL A 6 8.02 -8.56 -0.45
CA VAL A 6 7.08 -7.47 -0.67
C VAL A 6 5.84 -8.04 -1.33
N TYR A 7 4.68 -7.81 -0.72
CA TYR A 7 3.39 -8.22 -1.22
C TYR A 7 2.56 -6.99 -1.54
N ARG A 8 1.97 -6.94 -2.73
CA ARG A 8 1.02 -5.88 -3.10
C ARG A 8 -0.40 -6.34 -2.78
N TRP A 9 -1.17 -5.45 -2.15
CA TRP A 9 -2.59 -5.65 -1.90
C TRP A 9 -3.42 -4.54 -2.55
N GLN A 10 -4.68 -4.87 -2.82
CA GLN A 10 -5.66 -3.95 -3.38
C GLN A 10 -7.01 -4.26 -2.73
N ILE A 11 -7.63 -3.24 -2.12
CA ILE A 11 -8.93 -3.36 -1.46
C ILE A 11 -9.93 -2.48 -2.22
N PRO A 12 -11.12 -2.98 -2.60
CA PRO A 12 -12.15 -2.16 -3.22
C PRO A 12 -12.66 -1.11 -2.22
N MET A 13 -12.85 0.12 -2.70
CA MET A 13 -13.42 1.20 -1.90
C MET A 13 -14.91 1.33 -2.16
N ASP A 14 -15.65 1.74 -1.12
CA ASP A 14 -17.10 1.93 -1.21
C ASP A 14 -17.48 2.97 -2.27
N ALA A 15 -18.71 2.82 -2.79
CA ALA A 15 -19.26 3.71 -3.78
C ALA A 15 -19.48 5.13 -3.22
N GLY A 16 -18.48 5.99 -3.39
CA GLY A 16 -18.57 7.39 -2.97
C GLY A 16 -17.28 7.98 -2.40
N VAL A 17 -16.24 7.17 -2.19
CA VAL A 17 -14.95 7.72 -1.73
C VAL A 17 -14.36 8.61 -2.83
N VAL A 18 -14.19 9.89 -2.51
CA VAL A 18 -13.59 10.89 -3.40
C VAL A 18 -12.39 11.52 -2.70
N LEU A 19 -11.25 11.58 -3.39
CA LEU A 19 -10.05 12.28 -2.95
C LEU A 19 -9.64 13.31 -4.01
N ARG A 20 -9.58 14.59 -3.63
CA ARG A 20 -9.22 15.72 -4.50
C ARG A 20 -9.87 15.61 -5.89
N ASP A 21 -11.21 15.58 -5.89
CA ASP A 21 -12.06 15.56 -7.08
C ASP A 21 -12.02 14.27 -7.91
N ARG A 22 -11.44 13.19 -7.38
CA ARG A 22 -11.41 11.87 -8.04
C ARG A 22 -12.05 10.80 -7.19
N ARG A 23 -12.95 10.02 -7.82
CA ARG A 23 -13.51 8.82 -7.19
C ARG A 23 -12.45 7.74 -7.08
N LEU A 24 -12.19 7.30 -5.85
CA LEU A 24 -11.34 6.16 -5.53
C LEU A 24 -12.15 4.88 -5.67
N LYS A 25 -11.70 3.99 -6.56
CA LYS A 25 -12.29 2.65 -6.72
C LYS A 25 -11.57 1.61 -5.87
N THR A 26 -10.28 1.82 -5.65
CA THR A 26 -9.40 0.89 -4.95
C THR A 26 -8.47 1.65 -4.04
N ARG A 27 -8.09 1.02 -2.94
CA ARG A 27 -6.95 1.40 -2.11
C ARG A 27 -5.86 0.37 -2.36
N ASP A 28 -4.69 0.88 -2.71
CA ASP A 28 -3.50 0.07 -2.90
C ASP A 28 -2.54 0.26 -1.74
N GLY A 29 -1.77 -0.79 -1.46
CA GLY A 29 -0.61 -0.71 -0.59
C GLY A 29 0.25 -1.96 -0.64
N LEU A 30 1.22 -2.01 0.26
CA LEU A 30 2.23 -3.04 0.33
C LEU A 30 2.30 -3.60 1.75
N TYR A 31 2.48 -4.92 1.86
CA TYR A 31 3.02 -5.55 3.05
C TYR A 31 4.48 -5.90 2.82
N VAL A 32 5.32 -5.63 3.80
CA VAL A 32 6.73 -6.00 3.80
C VAL A 32 6.96 -6.98 4.94
N CYS A 33 7.49 -8.14 4.61
CA CYS A 33 7.97 -9.13 5.57
C CYS A 33 9.50 -9.09 5.57
N LEU A 34 10.10 -8.76 6.71
CA LEU A 34 11.53 -8.80 6.93
C LEU A 34 11.87 -10.01 7.79
N ARG A 35 12.86 -10.79 7.38
CA ARG A 35 13.37 -11.94 8.13
C ARG A 35 14.85 -11.77 8.44
N ASP A 36 15.24 -12.06 9.68
CA ASP A 36 16.63 -12.16 10.11
C ASP A 36 16.80 -13.40 11.02
N GLY A 37 17.22 -14.52 10.42
CA GLY A 37 17.23 -15.82 11.09
C GLY A 37 15.81 -16.26 11.46
N GLU A 38 15.60 -16.56 12.74
CA GLU A 38 14.29 -16.93 13.30
C GLU A 38 13.37 -15.72 13.58
N ARG A 39 13.88 -14.49 13.42
CA ARG A 39 13.09 -13.27 13.67
C ARG A 39 12.36 -12.86 12.42
N GLU A 40 11.08 -12.55 12.56
CA GLU A 40 10.23 -12.02 11.50
C GLU A 40 9.55 -10.72 11.96
N GLY A 41 9.46 -9.75 11.07
CA GLY A 41 8.74 -8.49 11.29
C GLY A 41 7.91 -8.11 10.07
N TRP A 42 6.68 -7.67 10.32
CA TRP A 42 5.75 -7.22 9.29
C TRP A 42 5.53 -5.72 9.38
N GLY A 43 5.45 -5.07 8.23
CA GLY A 43 5.08 -3.66 8.11
C GLY A 43 4.11 -3.45 6.95
N GLU A 44 3.22 -2.47 7.09
CA GLU A 44 2.35 -1.99 6.02
C GLU A 44 2.84 -0.64 5.51
N ILE A 45 2.82 -0.48 4.19
CA ILE A 45 2.97 0.82 3.53
C ILE A 45 1.68 1.03 2.75
N SER A 46 0.94 2.08 3.06
CA SER A 46 -0.23 2.50 2.29
C SER A 46 0.12 3.80 1.58
N PRO A 47 0.74 3.76 0.37
CA PRO A 47 1.26 4.95 -0.29
C PRO A 47 0.15 6.00 -0.44
N PRO A 48 0.46 7.29 -0.28
CA PRO A 48 -0.52 8.32 -0.61
C PRO A 48 -0.93 8.14 -2.08
N LEU A 49 -2.21 8.31 -2.38
CA LEU A 49 -2.68 8.27 -3.75
C LEU A 49 -1.86 9.28 -4.55
N ALA A 50 -1.15 8.82 -5.59
CA ALA A 50 -0.41 9.70 -6.48
C ALA A 50 -1.42 10.62 -7.16
N LEU A 51 -1.51 11.85 -6.66
CA LEU A 51 -2.23 12.90 -7.33
C LEU A 51 -1.31 13.45 -8.42
N PRO A 52 -1.80 13.65 -9.65
CA PRO A 52 -1.00 14.34 -10.64
C PRO A 52 -0.61 15.71 -10.06
N THR A 53 0.68 15.99 -9.98
CA THR A 53 1.17 17.35 -9.73
C THR A 53 0.61 18.25 -10.83
N PRO A 54 -0.04 19.37 -10.49
CA PRO A 54 -0.43 20.34 -11.51
C PRO A 54 0.84 20.80 -12.24
N LEU A 55 0.80 20.78 -13.58
CA LEU A 55 1.83 21.31 -14.46
C LEU A 55 1.86 22.85 -14.40
#